data_AF-A0A4V3RRZ4-F1
#
_entry.id   AF-A0A4V3RRZ4-F1
#
_cell.length_a   1.000
_cell.length_b   1.000
_cell.length_c   1.000
_cell.angle_alpha   90.00
_cell.angle_beta   90.00
_cell.angle_gamma   90.00
#
_symmetry.space_group_name_H-M   'P 1'
#
loop_
_entity.id
_entity.type
_entity.pdbx_description
1 polymer ?
#
loop_
_entity_poly.entity_id
_entity_poly.type
_entity_poly.pdbx_seq_one_letter_code
_entity_poly.pdbx_strand_id
1 'polypeptide(L)'
;MKNNIKQIIIDSLISIGIACTLFCLIGMVFDQIGHGMFSLDGYRFTKMVLGCIGIGLGFGVPTIVYQDQRLSRATQMTIHLGIGLVVYTAIAMSLGWMGDPSHPLSFFAIFAGQIALALGIFLIFRHYNLKEAKKINEQLQKRDSR
;
A
#
# COMPACT_ATOMS: atom_id res chain seq x y z
N MET A 1 1.75 25.66 -1.13
CA MET A 1 2.88 24.89 -1.73
C MET A 1 3.79 24.26 -0.69
N LYS A 2 4.44 25.00 0.24
CA LYS A 2 5.29 24.40 1.31
C LYS A 2 4.55 23.35 2.16
N ASN A 3 3.29 23.59 2.51
CA ASN A 3 2.49 22.62 3.29
C ASN A 3 2.21 21.32 2.52
N ASN A 4 2.05 21.40 1.20
CA ASN A 4 1.73 20.25 0.35
C ASN A 4 2.95 19.32 0.23
N ILE A 5 4.16 19.87 0.07
CA ILE A 5 5.41 19.09 0.00
C ILE A 5 5.67 18.37 1.34
N LYS A 6 5.50 19.08 2.46
CA LYS A 6 5.64 18.49 3.79
C LYS A 6 4.67 17.31 3.97
N GLN A 7 3.42 17.46 3.54
CA GLN A 7 2.42 16.40 3.62
C GLN A 7 2.81 15.18 2.77
N ILE A 8 3.24 15.38 1.51
CA ILE A 8 3.67 14.28 0.63
C ILE A 8 4.84 13.51 1.23
N ILE A 9 5.81 14.21 1.84
CA ILE A 9 6.94 13.55 2.52
C ILE A 9 6.43 12.69 3.68
N ILE A 10 5.53 13.22 4.50
CA ILE A 10 4.94 12.48 5.63
C ILE A 10 4.16 11.26 5.13
N ASP A 11 3.28 11.44 4.15
CA ASP A 11 2.47 10.37 3.57
C ASP A 11 3.34 9.27 2.95
N SER A 12 4.45 9.67 2.31
CA SER A 12 5.47 8.76 1.78
C SER A 12 6.17 7.96 2.88
N LEU A 13 6.60 8.63 3.96
CA LEU A 13 7.24 7.96 5.09
C LEU A 13 6.27 6.98 5.79
N ILE A 14 5.01 7.35 5.97
CA ILE A 14 3.97 6.47 6.51
C ILE A 14 3.77 5.27 5.59
N SER A 15 3.67 5.48 4.29
CA SER A 15 3.46 4.41 3.30
C SER A 15 4.65 3.46 3.23
N ILE A 16 5.88 3.96 3.29
CA ILE A 16 7.10 3.15 3.41
C ILE A 16 7.07 2.34 4.71
N GLY A 17 6.72 2.96 5.83
CA GLY A 17 6.56 2.29 7.11
C GLY A 17 5.59 1.11 7.02
N ILE A 18 4.40 1.33 6.45
CA ILE A 18 3.39 0.27 6.24
C ILE A 18 3.93 -0.85 5.35
N ALA A 19 4.58 -0.52 4.23
CA ALA A 19 5.16 -1.52 3.33
C ALA A 19 6.23 -2.39 4.02
N CYS A 20 7.13 -1.76 4.78
CA CYS A 20 8.14 -2.46 5.56
C CYS A 20 7.52 -3.32 6.67
N THR A 21 6.49 -2.82 7.37
CA THR A 21 5.77 -3.61 8.37
C THR A 21 5.13 -4.85 7.75
N LEU A 22 4.45 -4.71 6.61
CA LEU A 22 3.84 -5.85 5.91
C LEU A 22 4.91 -6.86 5.45
N PHE A 23 6.04 -6.39 4.92
CA PHE A 23 7.17 -7.25 4.58
C PHE A 23 7.68 -8.05 5.78
N CYS A 24 7.86 -7.42 6.94
CA CYS A 24 8.28 -8.11 8.16
C CYS A 24 7.23 -9.11 8.65
N LEU A 25 5.94 -8.74 8.65
CA LEU A 25 4.85 -9.64 9.07
C LEU A 25 4.78 -10.88 8.17
N ILE A 26 4.82 -10.69 6.85
CA ILE A 26 4.81 -11.79 5.88
C ILE A 26 6.09 -12.62 5.98
N GLY A 27 7.24 -11.96 6.18
CA GLY A 27 8.53 -12.62 6.41
C GLY A 27 8.50 -13.53 7.63
N MET A 28 7.91 -13.09 8.74
CA MET A 28 7.72 -13.93 9.93
C MET A 28 6.82 -15.14 9.65
N VAL A 29 5.76 -14.98 8.86
CA VAL A 29 4.91 -16.12 8.46
C VAL A 29 5.72 -17.14 7.64
N PHE A 30 6.52 -16.68 6.67
CA PHE A 30 7.37 -17.57 5.89
C PHE A 30 8.47 -18.24 6.72
N ASP A 31 9.05 -17.52 7.68
CA ASP A 31 10.02 -18.07 8.62
C ASP A 31 9.42 -19.22 9.46
N GLN A 32 8.20 -19.05 9.96
CA GLN A 32 7.49 -20.10 10.69
C GLN A 32 7.15 -21.31 9.81
N ILE A 33 6.66 -21.08 8.58
CA ILE A 33 6.38 -22.17 7.62
C ILE A 33 7.67 -22.92 7.26
N GLY A 34 8.78 -22.20 7.15
CA GLY A 34 10.11 -22.74 6.87
C GLY A 34 10.82 -23.33 8.09
N HIS A 35 10.17 -23.41 9.25
CA HIS A 35 10.75 -23.89 10.51
C HIS A 35 12.07 -23.18 10.89
N GLY A 36 12.16 -21.87 10.66
CA GLY A 36 13.34 -21.04 10.94
C GLY A 36 14.39 -21.01 9.81
N MET A 37 14.13 -21.67 8.68
CA MET A 37 15.03 -21.67 7.52
C MET A 37 14.66 -20.57 6.50
N PHE A 38 14.72 -19.32 6.93
CA PHE A 38 14.49 -18.17 6.04
C PHE A 38 15.83 -17.53 5.60
N SER A 39 16.35 -17.92 4.43
CA SER A 39 17.55 -17.31 3.85
C SER A 39 17.23 -16.32 2.72
N LEU A 40 17.96 -15.21 2.70
CA LEU A 40 17.84 -14.14 1.68
C LEU A 40 19.21 -13.85 1.05
N ASP A 41 19.75 -14.84 0.35
CA ASP A 41 21.07 -14.77 -0.28
C ASP A 41 21.13 -13.83 -1.50
N GLY A 42 22.33 -13.45 -1.91
CA GLY A 42 22.54 -12.68 -3.14
C GLY A 42 21.91 -11.28 -3.11
N TYR A 43 22.06 -10.56 -1.99
CA TYR A 43 21.46 -9.23 -1.75
C TYR A 43 19.94 -9.20 -1.80
N ARG A 44 19.27 -10.35 -1.66
CA ARG A 44 17.80 -10.42 -1.75
C ARG A 44 17.16 -9.62 -0.63
N PHE A 45 17.71 -9.60 0.59
CA PHE A 45 17.24 -8.71 1.65
C PHE A 45 17.27 -7.23 1.23
N THR A 46 18.40 -6.75 0.73
CA THR A 46 18.55 -5.36 0.24
C THR A 46 17.55 -5.04 -0.86
N LYS A 47 17.37 -5.95 -1.83
CA LYS A 47 16.39 -5.79 -2.92
C LYS A 47 14.96 -5.72 -2.38
N MET A 48 14.60 -6.52 -1.37
CA MET A 48 13.28 -6.46 -0.73
C MET A 48 13.06 -5.13 -0.01
N VAL A 49 14.06 -4.63 0.73
CA VAL A 49 13.97 -3.33 1.44
C VAL A 49 13.80 -2.18 0.44
N LEU A 50 14.60 -2.16 -0.63
CA LEU A 50 14.45 -1.17 -1.71
C LEU A 50 13.09 -1.30 -2.40
N GLY A 51 12.59 -2.52 -2.59
CA GLY A 51 11.25 -2.78 -3.08
C GLY A 51 10.17 -2.20 -2.16
N CYS A 52 10.28 -2.37 -0.85
CA CYS A 52 9.35 -1.80 0.12
C CYS A 52 9.35 -0.27 0.08
N ILE A 53 10.53 0.35 -0.05
CA ILE A 53 10.64 1.80 -0.22
C ILE A 53 9.96 2.23 -1.52
N GLY A 54 10.21 1.54 -2.63
CA GLY A 54 9.58 1.83 -3.93
C GLY A 54 8.06 1.69 -3.90
N ILE A 55 7.54 0.63 -3.26
CA ILE A 55 6.10 0.42 -3.06
C ILE A 55 5.53 1.55 -2.19
N GLY A 56 6.20 1.87 -1.08
CA GLY A 56 5.81 2.95 -0.19
C GLY A 56 5.73 4.30 -0.90
N LEU A 57 6.68 4.61 -1.79
CA LEU A 57 6.62 5.81 -2.64
C LEU A 57 5.50 5.74 -3.68
N GLY A 58 5.28 4.55 -4.27
CA GLY A 58 4.22 4.30 -5.26
C GLY A 58 2.82 4.58 -4.73
N PHE A 59 2.58 4.37 -3.44
CA PHE A 59 1.32 4.74 -2.78
C PHE A 59 1.38 6.12 -2.11
N GLY A 60 2.51 6.49 -1.50
CA GLY A 60 2.63 7.71 -0.70
C GLY A 60 2.72 9.00 -1.52
N VAL A 61 3.35 8.99 -2.70
CA VAL A 61 3.46 10.21 -3.53
C VAL A 61 2.13 10.57 -4.21
N PRO A 62 1.36 9.62 -4.78
CA PRO A 62 0.08 9.93 -5.41
C PRO A 62 -1.00 10.49 -4.47
N THR A 63 -0.80 10.50 -3.15
CA THR A 63 -1.75 11.13 -2.21
C THR A 63 -1.93 12.62 -2.49
N ILE A 64 -0.99 13.27 -3.19
CA ILE A 64 -1.14 14.65 -3.66
C ILE A 64 -2.44 14.88 -4.44
N VAL A 65 -2.97 13.86 -5.12
CA VAL A 65 -4.21 13.94 -5.90
C VAL A 65 -5.43 14.26 -5.02
N TYR A 66 -5.40 13.92 -3.72
CA TYR A 66 -6.48 14.28 -2.79
C TYR A 66 -6.56 15.77 -2.48
N GLN A 67 -5.53 16.55 -2.84
CA GLN A 67 -5.52 18.00 -2.68
C GLN A 67 -6.24 18.71 -3.83
N ASP A 68 -6.49 18.04 -4.95
CA ASP A 68 -7.18 18.63 -6.11
C ASP A 68 -8.70 18.54 -5.93
N GLN A 69 -9.32 19.65 -5.55
CA GLN A 69 -10.77 19.75 -5.35
C GLN A 69 -11.59 19.67 -6.65
N ARG A 70 -10.95 19.75 -7.83
CA ARG A 70 -11.64 19.61 -9.12
C ARG A 70 -12.01 18.15 -9.42
N LEU A 71 -11.31 17.21 -8.80
CA LEU A 71 -11.52 15.79 -8.99
C LEU A 71 -12.55 15.24 -8.01
N SER A 72 -13.44 14.36 -8.49
CA SER A 72 -14.33 13.63 -7.59
C SER A 72 -13.52 12.71 -6.68
N ARG A 73 -14.02 12.43 -5.47
CA ARG A 73 -13.35 11.53 -4.53
C ARG A 73 -13.11 10.14 -5.13
N ALA A 74 -14.03 9.64 -5.95
CA ALA A 74 -13.86 8.38 -6.67
C ALA A 74 -12.68 8.44 -7.64
N THR A 75 -12.59 9.50 -8.45
CA THR A 75 -11.48 9.74 -9.37
C THR A 75 -10.13 9.84 -8.65
N GLN A 76 -10.07 10.57 -7.53
CA GLN A 76 -8.86 10.68 -6.72
C GLN A 76 -8.39 9.30 -6.22
N MET A 77 -9.32 8.48 -5.70
CA MET A 77 -9.03 7.12 -5.25
C MET A 77 -8.55 6.23 -6.40
N THR A 78 -9.18 6.31 -7.58
CA THR A 78 -8.77 5.53 -8.76
C THR A 78 -7.37 5.88 -9.22
N ILE A 79 -7.00 7.16 -9.24
CA ILE A 79 -5.65 7.59 -9.66
C ILE A 79 -4.61 7.11 -8.63
N HIS A 80 -4.85 7.34 -7.34
CA HIS A 80 -3.92 6.89 -6.29
C HIS A 80 -3.76 5.36 -6.31
N LEU A 81 -4.86 4.61 -6.30
CA LEU A 81 -4.83 3.15 -6.31
C LEU A 81 -4.23 2.61 -7.62
N GLY A 82 -4.54 3.22 -8.75
CA GLY A 82 -4.00 2.84 -10.06
C GLY A 82 -2.48 2.97 -10.12
N ILE A 83 -1.93 4.12 -9.71
CA ILE A 83 -0.48 4.34 -9.68
C ILE A 83 0.18 3.37 -8.70
N GLY A 84 -0.35 3.26 -7.48
CA GLY A 84 0.20 2.38 -6.45
C GLY A 84 0.24 0.92 -6.88
N LEU A 85 -0.85 0.40 -7.48
CA LEU A 85 -0.91 -0.98 -7.98
C LEU A 85 0.05 -1.24 -9.13
N VAL A 86 0.22 -0.28 -10.06
CA VAL A 86 1.18 -0.41 -11.17
C VAL A 86 2.61 -0.48 -10.64
N VAL A 87 3.00 0.43 -9.74
CA VAL A 87 4.33 0.44 -9.12
C VAL A 87 4.57 -0.83 -8.32
N TYR A 88 3.60 -1.24 -7.51
CA TYR A 88 3.66 -2.48 -6.75
C TYR A 88 3.88 -3.70 -7.65
N THR A 89 3.08 -3.82 -8.72
CA THR A 89 3.17 -4.95 -9.67
C THR A 89 4.53 -5.00 -10.33
N ALA A 90 5.07 -3.86 -10.77
CA ALA A 90 6.41 -3.79 -11.37
C ALA A 90 7.50 -4.25 -10.40
N ILE A 91 7.44 -3.80 -9.14
CA ILE A 91 8.39 -4.20 -8.10
C ILE A 91 8.25 -5.70 -7.79
N ALA A 92 7.03 -6.18 -7.58
CA ALA A 92 6.75 -7.58 -7.30
C ALA A 92 7.26 -8.51 -8.43
N MET A 93 7.11 -8.12 -9.70
CA MET A 93 7.70 -8.84 -10.82
C MET A 93 9.23 -8.84 -10.76
N SER A 94 9.86 -7.68 -10.55
CA SER A 94 11.34 -7.59 -10.49
C SER A 94 11.98 -8.36 -9.33
N LEU A 95 11.23 -8.57 -8.25
CA LEU A 95 11.65 -9.35 -7.08
C LEU A 95 11.26 -10.83 -7.18
N GLY A 96 10.61 -11.24 -8.27
CA GLY A 96 10.20 -12.63 -8.51
C GLY A 96 9.02 -13.10 -7.65
N TRP A 97 8.21 -12.18 -7.11
CA TRP A 97 7.07 -12.54 -6.26
C TRP A 97 5.91 -13.17 -7.04
N MET A 98 5.87 -12.97 -8.36
CA MET A 98 4.79 -13.49 -9.22
C MET A 98 4.95 -14.98 -9.56
N GLY A 99 6.04 -15.62 -9.15
CA GLY A 99 6.36 -17.00 -9.52
C GLY A 99 6.90 -17.12 -10.94
N ASP A 100 6.96 -18.35 -11.44
CA ASP A 100 7.47 -18.66 -12.77
C ASP A 100 6.39 -18.45 -13.85
N PRO A 101 6.61 -17.55 -14.84
CA PRO A 101 5.69 -17.34 -15.96
C PRO A 101 5.43 -18.59 -16.79
N SER A 102 6.32 -19.60 -16.75
CA SER A 102 6.16 -20.88 -17.45
C SER A 102 5.00 -21.73 -16.89
N HIS A 103 4.48 -21.38 -15.71
CA HIS A 103 3.30 -21.97 -15.08
C HIS A 103 2.16 -20.94 -14.97
N PRO A 104 1.36 -20.74 -16.05
CA PRO A 104 0.41 -19.62 -16.11
C PRO A 104 -0.64 -19.64 -14.99
N LEU A 105 -1.14 -20.81 -14.61
CA LEU A 105 -2.20 -20.91 -13.60
C LEU A 105 -1.72 -20.41 -12.22
N SER A 106 -0.54 -20.82 -11.77
CA SER A 106 0.02 -20.36 -10.49
C SER A 106 0.40 -18.89 -10.55
N PHE A 107 0.96 -18.43 -11.67
CA PHE A 107 1.28 -17.02 -11.90
C PHE A 107 0.02 -16.14 -11.76
N PHE A 108 -1.06 -16.47 -12.47
CA PHE A 108 -2.31 -15.69 -12.39
C PHE A 108 -2.98 -15.80 -11.02
N ALA A 109 -2.91 -16.94 -10.35
CA ALA A 109 -3.44 -17.10 -8.99
C ALA A 109 -2.68 -16.22 -7.98
N ILE A 110 -1.35 -16.18 -8.05
CA ILE A 110 -0.52 -15.32 -7.21
C ILE A 110 -0.81 -13.85 -7.50
N PHE A 111 -0.85 -13.46 -8.79
CA PHE A 111 -1.17 -12.10 -9.21
C PHE A 111 -2.55 -11.66 -8.68
N ALA A 112 -3.59 -12.47 -8.88
CA ALA A 112 -4.94 -12.18 -8.39
C ALA A 112 -4.97 -12.08 -6.85
N GLY A 113 -4.24 -12.96 -6.15
CA GLY A 113 -4.11 -12.93 -4.69
C GLY A 113 -3.48 -11.63 -4.18
N GLN A 114 -2.43 -11.14 -4.85
CA GLN A 114 -1.78 -9.88 -4.50
C GLN A 114 -2.72 -8.66 -4.72
N ILE A 115 -3.43 -8.62 -5.85
CA ILE A 115 -4.42 -7.57 -6.10
C ILE A 115 -5.55 -7.62 -5.07
N ALA A 116 -6.05 -8.81 -4.75
CA ALA A 116 -7.08 -9.00 -3.74
C ALA A 116 -6.60 -8.53 -2.35
N LEU A 117 -5.35 -8.81 -1.97
CA LEU A 117 -4.77 -8.34 -0.72
C LEU A 117 -4.69 -6.80 -0.68
N ALA A 118 -4.16 -6.18 -1.74
CA ALA A 118 -4.05 -4.72 -1.82
C ALA A 118 -5.43 -4.04 -1.75
N LEU A 119 -6.42 -4.56 -2.47
CA LEU A 119 -7.80 -4.08 -2.41
C LEU A 119 -8.43 -4.33 -1.03
N GLY A 120 -8.16 -5.47 -0.40
CA GLY A 120 -8.62 -5.78 0.95
C GLY A 120 -8.12 -4.78 1.98
N ILE A 121 -6.82 -4.49 1.97
CA ILE A 121 -6.19 -3.46 2.82
C ILE A 121 -6.86 -2.11 2.58
N PHE A 122 -6.99 -1.70 1.30
CA PHE A 122 -7.64 -0.45 0.95
C PHE A 122 -9.09 -0.36 1.47
N LEU A 123 -9.88 -1.40 1.31
CA LEU A 123 -11.28 -1.44 1.75
C LEU A 123 -11.41 -1.35 3.27
N ILE A 124 -10.53 -2.03 4.02
CA ILE A 124 -10.48 -1.96 5.49
C ILE A 124 -10.19 -0.52 5.93
N PHE A 125 -9.13 0.09 5.42
CA PHE A 125 -8.77 1.47 5.76
C PHE A 125 -9.85 2.46 5.32
N ARG A 126 -10.44 2.29 4.14
CA ARG A 126 -11.54 3.13 3.67
C ARG A 126 -12.73 3.06 4.62
N HIS A 127 -13.13 1.86 5.04
CA HIS A 127 -14.24 1.68 5.97
C HIS A 127 -13.97 2.32 7.33
N TYR A 128 -12.77 2.13 7.86
CA TYR A 128 -12.33 2.75 9.11
C TYR A 128 -12.41 4.28 9.04
N ASN A 129 -11.78 4.87 8.02
CA ASN A 129 -11.76 6.33 7.83
C ASN A 129 -13.15 6.92 7.58
N LEU A 130 -14.03 6.23 6.86
CA LEU A 130 -15.41 6.68 6.67
C LEU A 130 -16.21 6.73 7.97
N LYS A 131 -15.99 5.76 8.88
CA LYS A 131 -16.62 5.77 10.21
C LYS A 131 -16.09 6.91 11.07
N GLU A 132 -14.78 7.13 11.05
CA GLU A 132 -14.16 8.19 11.82
C GLU A 132 -14.62 9.58 11.35
N ALA A 133 -14.70 9.79 10.03
CA ALA A 133 -15.23 11.03 9.47
C ALA A 133 -16.70 11.28 9.88
N LYS A 134 -17.54 10.25 9.89
CA LYS A 134 -18.93 10.36 10.39
C LYS A 134 -18.97 10.76 11.87
N LYS A 135 -18.15 10.11 12.71
CA LYS A 135 -18.05 10.41 14.14
C LYS A 135 -17.62 11.86 14.40
N ILE A 136 -16.64 12.37 13.65
CA ILE A 136 -16.18 13.76 13.76
C ILE A 136 -17.30 14.73 13.35
N ASN A 137 -17.99 14.45 12.24
CA ASN A 137 -19.09 15.30 11.77
C ASN A 137 -20.25 15.35 12.78
N GLU A 138 -20.60 14.22 13.40
CA GLU A 138 -21.61 14.19 14.47
C GLU A 138 -21.20 15.00 15.71
N GLN A 139 -19.91 14.99 16.07
CA GLN A 139 -19.39 15.79 17.18
C GLN A 139 -19.40 17.30 16.88
N LEU A 140 -19.08 17.68 15.64
CA LEU A 140 -19.15 19.08 15.18
C LEU A 140 -20.59 19.60 15.21
N GLN A 141 -21.55 18.82 14.67
CA GLN A 141 -22.97 19.20 14.70
C GLN A 141 -23.49 19.41 16.13
N LYS A 142 -23.11 18.55 17.08
CA LYS A 142 -23.49 18.68 18.50
C LYS A 142 -22.87 19.90 19.17
N ARG A 143 -21.68 20.33 18.72
CA ARG A 143 -20.99 21.52 19.24
C ARG A 143 -21.63 22.79 18.68
N ASP A 144 -21.95 22.82 17.38
CA ASP A 144 -22.54 23.98 16.72
C ASP A 144 -24.01 24.20 17.10
N SER A 145 -24.68 23.15 17.62
CA SER A 145 -26.05 23.24 18.16
C SER A 145 -26.12 23.69 19.63
N ARG A 146 -25.01 23.99 20.29
CA ARG A 146 -24.93 24.51 21.67
C ARG A 146 -24.56 25.99 21.66
#